data_AF-A0A955BEM8-F1
#
_entry.id   AF-A0A955BEM8-F1
#
_cell.length_a   1.000
_cell.length_b   1.000
_cell.length_c   1.000
_cell.angle_alpha   90.00
_cell.angle_beta   90.00
_cell.angle_gamma   90.00
#
_symmetry.space_group_name_H-M   'P 1'
#
loop_
_entity.id
_entity.type
_entity.pdbx_description
1 polymer ?
#
loop_
_entity_poly.entity_id
_entity_poly.type
_entity_poly.pdbx_seq_one_letter_code
_entity_poly.pdbx_strand_id
1 'polypeptide(L)' 'AVLEVDEVDHQALFQVHREATAKVIAKAMRGEPTIDWLLDNQDQVEHYFHQLGVNGEL' A
#
# COMPACT_ATOMS: atom_id res chain seq x y z
N ALA A 1 11.39 0.49 -16.78
CA ALA A 1 11.50 1.79 -17.47
C ALA A 1 11.13 2.89 -16.50
N VAL A 2 11.75 4.07 -16.60
CA VAL A 2 11.27 5.27 -15.87
C VAL A 2 10.13 5.84 -16.71
N LEU A 3 8.96 6.04 -16.11
CA LEU A 3 7.82 6.68 -16.75
C LEU A 3 7.99 8.19 -16.63
N GLU A 4 7.96 8.91 -17.74
CA GLU A 4 7.83 10.37 -17.72
C GLU A 4 6.37 10.72 -17.45
N VAL A 5 6.13 11.58 -16.46
CA VAL A 5 4.80 12.10 -16.12
C VAL A 5 4.75 13.53 -16.64
N ASP A 6 3.86 13.78 -17.59
CA ASP A 6 3.73 15.10 -18.24
C ASP A 6 3.28 16.19 -17.26
N GLU A 7 2.39 15.85 -16.31
CA GLU A 7 1.91 16.78 -15.29
C GLU A 7 1.54 16.00 -14.00
N VAL A 8 2.02 16.48 -12.85
CA VAL A 8 1.74 15.88 -11.55
C VAL A 8 0.64 16.69 -10.85
N ASP A 9 -0.48 16.04 -10.53
CA ASP A 9 -1.48 16.63 -9.63
C ASP A 9 -0.95 16.64 -8.20
N HIS A 10 -0.29 17.75 -7.85
CA HIS A 10 0.29 17.95 -6.51
C HIS A 10 -0.77 18.00 -5.40
N GLN A 11 -2.00 18.41 -5.71
CA GLN A 11 -3.07 18.48 -4.72
C GLN A 11 -3.59 17.08 -4.39
N ALA A 12 -3.82 16.25 -5.41
CA ALA A 12 -4.17 14.84 -5.21
C ALA A 12 -3.04 14.10 -4.47
N LEU A 13 -1.79 14.33 -4.85
CA LEU A 13 -0.62 13.74 -4.18
C LEU A 13 -0.60 14.09 -2.68
N PHE A 14 -0.77 15.38 -2.34
CA PHE A 14 -0.83 15.82 -0.94
C PHE A 14 -1.97 15.17 -0.18
N GLN A 15 -3.17 15.11 -0.78
CA GLN A 15 -4.34 14.52 -0.15
C GLN A 15 -4.15 13.03 0.14
N VAL A 16 -3.62 12.26 -0.84
CA VAL A 16 -3.31 10.84 -0.68
C VAL A 16 -2.34 10.61 0.46
N HIS A 17 -1.24 11.38 0.50
CA HIS A 17 -0.27 11.25 1.58
C HIS A 17 -0.86 11.61 2.95
N ARG A 18 -1.60 12.72 3.05
CA ARG A 18 -2.25 13.14 4.29
C ARG A 18 -3.16 12.04 4.85
N GLU A 19 -3.99 11.45 4.00
CA GLU A 19 -4.89 10.37 4.40
C GLU A 19 -4.13 9.09 4.79
N ALA A 20 -3.13 8.69 4.02
CA ALA A 20 -2.33 7.52 4.30
C ALA A 20 -1.59 7.65 5.65
N THR A 21 -0.95 8.80 5.89
CA THR A 21 -0.25 9.08 7.14
C THR A 21 -1.20 9.04 8.34
N ALA A 22 -2.38 9.67 8.24
CA ALA A 22 -3.38 9.63 9.31
C ALA A 22 -3.82 8.18 9.61
N LYS A 23 -4.07 7.37 8.57
CA LYS A 23 -4.45 5.96 8.72
C LYS A 23 -3.34 5.14 9.40
N VAL A 24 -2.08 5.33 9.01
CA VAL A 24 -0.93 4.61 9.57
C VAL A 24 -0.72 4.98 11.04
N ILE A 25 -0.80 6.26 11.41
CA ILE A 25 -0.71 6.69 12.81
C ILE A 25 -1.84 6.06 13.64
N ALA A 26 -3.08 6.09 13.14
CA ALA A 26 -4.22 5.49 13.83
C ALA A 26 -4.09 3.96 14.00
N LYS A 27 -3.47 3.27 13.05
CA LYS A 27 -3.15 1.84 13.15
C LYS A 27 -2.04 1.57 14.17
N ALA A 28 -0.96 2.35 14.12
CA ALA A 28 0.16 2.24 15.04
C ALA A 28 -0.27 2.46 16.50
N MET A 29 -1.09 3.49 16.75
CA MET A 29 -1.63 3.77 18.08
C MET A 29 -2.53 2.66 18.64
N ARG A 30 -3.14 1.84 17.76
CA ARG A 30 -3.96 0.69 18.15
C ARG A 30 -3.19 -0.63 18.17
N GLY A 31 -1.91 -0.63 17.78
CA GLY A 31 -1.13 -1.86 17.65
C GLY A 31 -1.67 -2.80 16.56
N GLU A 32 -2.19 -2.24 15.46
CA GLU A 32 -2.83 -3.00 14.38
C GLU A 32 -2.05 -2.88 13.05
N PRO A 33 -2.03 -3.95 12.22
CA PRO A 33 -2.47 -5.30 12.54
C PRO A 33 -1.53 -6.00 13.54
N THR A 34 -2.05 -6.97 14.28
CA THR A 34 -1.24 -7.82 15.17
C THR A 34 -0.47 -8.86 14.36
N ILE A 35 0.58 -9.45 14.96
CA ILE A 35 1.32 -10.56 14.35
C ILE A 35 0.40 -11.75 14.08
N ASP A 36 -0.44 -12.12 15.05
CA ASP A 36 -1.36 -13.24 14.90
C ASP A 36 -2.33 -13.03 13.73
N TRP A 37 -2.91 -11.83 13.62
CA TRP A 37 -3.78 -11.49 12.48
C TRP A 37 -3.03 -11.59 11.14
N LEU A 38 -1.78 -11.11 11.09
CA LEU A 38 -0.97 -11.22 9.88
C LEU A 38 -0.71 -12.67 9.49
N LEU A 39 -0.41 -13.55 10.47
CA LEU A 39 -0.16 -14.97 10.23
C LEU A 39 -1.42 -15.68 9.71
N ASP A 40 -2.58 -15.38 10.30
CA ASP A 40 -3.87 -16.00 9.96
C ASP A 40 -4.40 -15.57 8.58
N ASN A 41 -3.94 -14.43 8.05
CA ASN A 41 -4.45 -13.86 6.80
C ASN A 41 -3.39 -13.79 5.68
N GLN A 42 -2.22 -14.45 5.83
CA GLN A 42 -1.12 -14.34 4.85
C GLN A 42 -1.53 -14.68 3.41
N ASP A 43 -2.47 -15.61 3.24
CA ASP A 43 -3.02 -16.03 1.95
C ASP A 43 -3.96 -14.98 1.31
N GLN A 44 -4.50 -14.07 2.11
CA GLN A 44 -5.42 -13.01 1.66
C GLN A 44 -4.73 -11.67 1.41
N VAL A 45 -3.53 -11.44 1.95
CA VAL A 45 -2.79 -10.19 1.82
C VAL A 45 -1.66 -10.33 0.79
N GLU A 46 -2.04 -10.52 -0.46
CA GLU A 46 -1.06 -10.67 -1.55
C GLU A 46 -0.40 -9.35 -1.93
N HIS A 47 0.91 -9.39 -2.16
CA HIS A 47 1.66 -8.25 -2.64
C HIS A 47 1.45 -8.05 -4.16
N TYR A 48 1.13 -6.82 -4.58
CA TYR A 48 0.83 -6.49 -5.98
C TYR A 48 1.85 -7.04 -6.99
N PHE A 49 3.15 -6.82 -6.75
CA PHE A 49 4.20 -7.30 -7.66
C PHE A 49 4.41 -8.82 -7.62
N HIS A 50 4.02 -9.50 -6.53
CA HIS A 50 4.03 -10.96 -6.51
C HIS A 50 3.00 -11.49 -7.51
N GLN A 51 1.77 -10.97 -7.45
CA GLN A 51 0.69 -11.39 -8.35
C GLN A 51 1.01 -11.10 -9.82
N LEU A 52 1.60 -9.94 -10.14
CA LEU A 52 2.06 -9.64 -11.50
C LEU A 52 3.08 -10.67 -12.01
N GLY A 53 3.97 -11.15 -11.14
CA GLY A 53 4.96 -12.18 -11.48
C GLY A 53 4.34 -13.53 -11.76
N VAL A 54 3.38 -13.93 -10.94
CA VAL A 54 2.59 -15.15 -11.15
C VAL A 54 1.81 -15.08 -12.46
N ASN A 55 1.28 -13.90 -12.82
CA ASN A 55 0.51 -13.70 -14.05
C ASN A 55 1.37 -13.56 -15.31
N GLY A 56 2.68 -13.36 -15.18
CA GLY A 56 3.55 -13.04 -16.31
C GLY A 56 3.40 -11.61 -16.85
N GLU A 57 2.92 -10.68 -16.02
CA GLU A 57 2.65 -9.27 -16.33
C GLU A 57 3.71 -8.31 -15.75
N LEU A 58 4.75 -8.86 -15.13
CA LEU A 58 5.82 -8.13 -14.44
C LEU A 58 6.88 -7.57 -15.41
#